data_AF-A0A229UWK4-F1
#
_entry.id   AF-A0A229UWK4-F1
#
_cell.length_a   1.000
_cell.length_b   1.000
_cell.length_c   1.000
_cell.angle_alpha   90.00
_cell.angle_beta   90.00
_cell.angle_gamma   90.00
#
_symmetry.space_group_name_H-M   'P 1'
#
loop_
_entity.id
_entity.type
_entity.pdbx_description
1 polymer ?
#
loop_
_entity_poly.entity_id
_entity_poly.type
_entity_poly.pdbx_seq_one_letter_code
_entity_poly.pdbx_strand_id
1 'polypeptide(L)'
;MKIAYLDCFSGISGDMTLAALVDAGADRSYIEEELSKISIEPFTLSWKRVNKKGISALKMDVVLDPNQPPTYHRHYSEIVELIHRAGFNERVVSLSLAIFDKIGVAEAKIHDIPVEKVHFHEVGAMDSIVDVIGVALAMDSLEIEKIVASPVPLGSGTVHCDHGIYPVPAPATLEMMRGLPIAPTPYALEMTTPTGAGIISGLVDEFSKGFPPMIVESIGYGAGTRDLPNQPNVLRVVIGKADPFLHKFQVHHQEIQHAHEPHAHHHHEHSHGHHHEHGHSHDHGHDQTQPHSHEHGHHDHHHHAHDHHHEHSIDHDHDHDSHKHEHDHGHHHDHHHDHDHDHDHEHGHHHHEHHKHSHAHDPVRHGQDPDGDCLPLKQ
;
A
#
# COMPACT_ATOMS: atom_id res chain seq x y z
N MET A 1 -3.30 -14.75 -20.07
CA MET A 1 -3.21 -13.38 -19.56
C MET A 1 -2.98 -13.36 -18.07
N LYS A 2 -1.70 -13.34 -17.72
CA LYS A 2 -1.20 -13.06 -16.38
C LYS A 2 -1.19 -11.53 -16.15
N ILE A 3 -1.72 -11.11 -15.02
CA ILE A 3 -1.93 -9.72 -14.64
C ILE A 3 -1.08 -9.42 -13.41
N ALA A 4 -0.37 -8.30 -13.42
CA ALA A 4 0.13 -7.66 -12.21
C ALA A 4 -0.75 -6.45 -11.87
N TYR A 5 -1.31 -6.43 -10.67
CA TYR A 5 -1.98 -5.26 -10.11
C TYR A 5 -1.05 -4.54 -9.13
N LEU A 6 -0.70 -3.30 -9.46
CA LEU A 6 0.08 -2.40 -8.60
C LEU A 6 -0.88 -1.59 -7.72
N ASP A 7 -0.91 -1.93 -6.44
CA ASP A 7 -1.72 -1.22 -5.45
C ASP A 7 -0.88 -0.13 -4.78
N CYS A 8 -0.96 1.07 -5.34
CA CYS A 8 -0.12 2.22 -5.02
C CYS A 8 -0.62 3.02 -3.81
N PHE A 9 -1.43 2.44 -2.91
CA PHE A 9 -2.03 3.18 -1.77
C PHE A 9 -1.00 3.93 -0.89
N SER A 10 0.26 3.46 -0.86
CA SER A 10 1.37 4.08 -0.14
C SER A 10 2.44 4.69 -1.05
N GLY A 11 2.05 5.03 -2.28
CA GLY A 11 2.97 5.54 -3.29
C GLY A 11 3.72 4.41 -4.01
N ILE A 12 4.73 4.80 -4.77
CA ILE A 12 5.52 3.89 -5.60
C ILE A 12 6.91 4.47 -5.87
N SER A 13 7.92 3.61 -5.80
CA SER A 13 9.29 3.87 -6.22
C SER A 13 9.88 2.64 -6.91
N GLY A 14 11.03 2.80 -7.56
CA GLY A 14 11.73 1.73 -8.25
C GLY A 14 12.05 0.54 -7.34
N ASP A 15 12.79 0.79 -6.27
CA ASP A 15 13.14 -0.18 -5.23
C ASP A 15 11.92 -0.91 -4.62
N MET A 16 10.86 -0.16 -4.28
CA MET A 16 9.60 -0.72 -3.77
C MET A 16 8.95 -1.62 -4.80
N THR A 17 8.94 -1.24 -6.08
CA THR A 17 8.35 -2.04 -7.14
C THR A 17 9.11 -3.34 -7.35
N LEU A 18 10.43 -3.25 -7.47
CA LEU A 18 11.29 -4.42 -7.63
C LEU A 18 11.16 -5.38 -6.44
N ALA A 19 11.23 -4.84 -5.22
CA ALA A 19 11.08 -5.64 -4.02
C ALA A 19 9.70 -6.31 -3.92
N ALA A 20 8.62 -5.61 -4.28
CA ALA A 20 7.28 -6.18 -4.28
C ALA A 20 7.12 -7.31 -5.32
N LEU A 21 7.71 -7.18 -6.50
CA LEU A 21 7.68 -8.22 -7.55
C LEU A 21 8.47 -9.46 -7.13
N VAL A 22 9.65 -9.28 -6.55
CA VAL A 22 10.45 -10.40 -6.01
C VAL A 22 9.73 -11.07 -4.85
N ASP A 23 9.09 -10.30 -3.97
CA ASP A 23 8.28 -10.85 -2.89
C ASP A 23 7.04 -11.61 -3.40
N ALA A 24 6.50 -11.21 -4.56
CA ALA A 24 5.42 -11.91 -5.24
C ALA A 24 5.89 -13.15 -6.03
N GLY A 25 7.20 -13.44 -6.07
CA GLY A 25 7.77 -14.66 -6.64
C GLY A 25 8.61 -14.47 -7.91
N ALA A 26 9.04 -13.25 -8.27
CA ALA A 26 10.01 -13.08 -9.35
C ALA A 26 11.35 -13.74 -8.98
N ASP A 27 12.04 -14.31 -9.98
CA ASP A 27 13.30 -15.02 -9.76
C ASP A 27 14.43 -14.03 -9.44
N ARG A 28 14.77 -13.96 -8.16
CA ARG A 28 15.85 -13.12 -7.65
C ARG A 28 17.22 -13.47 -8.23
N SER A 29 17.52 -14.76 -8.41
CA SER A 29 18.82 -15.19 -8.92
C SER A 29 19.00 -14.79 -10.38
N TYR A 30 17.94 -14.94 -11.19
CA TYR A 30 17.91 -14.43 -12.55
C TYR A 30 18.12 -12.90 -12.61
N ILE A 31 17.42 -12.15 -11.75
CA ILE A 31 17.55 -10.68 -11.70
C ILE A 31 18.98 -10.26 -11.34
N GLU A 32 19.59 -10.86 -10.32
CA GLU A 32 20.97 -10.56 -9.90
C GLU A 32 21.99 -10.94 -11.00
N GLU A 33 21.82 -12.08 -11.66
CA GLU A 33 22.69 -12.52 -12.75
C GLU A 33 22.62 -11.58 -13.96
N GLU A 34 21.41 -11.21 -14.39
CA GLU A 34 21.23 -10.30 -15.53
C GLU A 34 21.74 -8.90 -15.21
N LEU A 35 21.42 -8.35 -14.03
CA LEU A 35 21.91 -7.05 -13.60
C LEU A 35 23.44 -6.99 -13.52
N SER A 36 24.12 -8.11 -13.21
CA SER A 36 25.59 -8.16 -13.19
C SER A 36 26.26 -7.89 -14.55
N LYS A 37 25.50 -7.98 -15.65
CA LYS A 37 25.98 -7.65 -17.01
C LYS A 37 26.18 -6.15 -17.20
N ILE A 38 25.54 -5.32 -16.38
CA ILE A 38 25.68 -3.85 -16.36
C ILE A 38 27.06 -3.49 -15.80
N SER A 39 28.05 -3.39 -16.69
CA SER A 39 29.45 -3.23 -16.33
C SER A 39 29.91 -1.77 -16.22
N ILE A 40 29.20 -0.93 -15.46
CA ILE A 40 29.64 0.47 -15.23
C ILE A 40 30.33 0.63 -13.88
N GLU A 41 29.64 0.26 -12.80
CA GLU A 41 30.12 0.39 -11.42
C GLU A 41 29.77 -0.88 -10.67
N PRO A 42 30.64 -1.36 -9.76
CA PRO A 42 30.33 -2.51 -8.93
C PRO A 42 29.22 -2.16 -7.94
N PHE A 43 28.19 -3.00 -7.90
CA PHE A 43 27.12 -2.94 -6.91
C PHE A 43 26.75 -4.35 -6.45
N THR A 44 26.08 -4.41 -5.31
CA THR A 44 25.42 -5.63 -4.82
C THR A 44 24.01 -5.30 -4.37
N LEU A 45 23.10 -6.28 -4.48
CA LEU A 45 21.75 -6.13 -3.99
C LEU A 45 21.63 -6.72 -2.58
N SER A 46 21.21 -5.88 -1.64
CA SER A 46 20.86 -6.30 -0.29
C SER A 46 19.35 -6.43 -0.19
N TRP A 47 18.89 -7.60 0.25
CA TRP A 47 17.47 -7.90 0.38
C TRP A 47 17.17 -8.27 1.83
N LYS A 48 16.20 -7.58 2.43
CA LYS A 48 15.88 -7.75 3.84
C LYS A 48 14.38 -7.79 4.06
N ARG A 49 13.93 -8.75 4.87
CA ARG A 49 12.57 -8.74 5.42
C ARG A 49 12.47 -7.65 6.49
N VAL A 50 11.53 -6.73 6.33
CA VAL A 50 11.27 -5.65 7.30
C VAL A 50 9.80 -5.64 7.68
N ASN A 51 9.49 -5.10 8.86
CA ASN A 51 8.12 -4.88 9.30
C ASN A 51 7.78 -3.39 9.17
N LYS A 52 6.75 -3.06 8.40
CA LYS A 52 6.19 -1.71 8.27
C LYS A 52 4.80 -1.72 8.87
N LYS A 53 4.64 -1.22 10.10
CA LYS A 53 3.34 -1.14 10.80
C LYS A 53 2.57 -2.47 10.83
N GLY A 54 3.27 -3.57 11.12
CA GLY A 54 2.70 -4.92 11.16
C GLY A 54 2.75 -5.68 9.83
N ILE A 55 3.01 -5.01 8.71
CA ILE A 55 3.14 -5.65 7.39
C ILE A 55 4.58 -6.11 7.17
N SER A 56 4.76 -7.41 6.99
CA SER A 56 6.03 -7.98 6.54
C SER A 56 6.23 -7.67 5.06
N ALA A 57 7.34 -7.03 4.72
CA ALA A 57 7.65 -6.60 3.36
C ALA A 57 9.13 -6.82 3.04
N LEU A 58 9.44 -7.01 1.76
CA LEU A 58 10.81 -7.08 1.28
C LEU A 58 11.35 -5.66 1.05
N LYS A 59 12.52 -5.36 1.59
CA LYS A 59 13.28 -4.15 1.29
C LYS A 59 14.46 -4.54 0.41
N MET A 60 14.66 -3.80 -0.67
CA MET A 60 15.81 -3.91 -1.55
C MET A 60 16.65 -2.65 -1.38
N ASP A 61 17.96 -2.82 -1.22
CA ASP A 61 18.93 -1.73 -1.16
C ASP A 61 20.06 -2.03 -2.16
N VAL A 62 20.40 -1.06 -3.01
CA VAL A 62 21.57 -1.13 -3.89
C VAL A 62 22.79 -0.66 -3.11
N VAL A 63 23.75 -1.56 -2.88
CA VAL A 63 24.97 -1.29 -2.11
C VAL A 63 26.13 -1.11 -3.08
N LEU A 64 26.60 0.13 -3.21
CA LEU A 64 27.75 0.51 -4.03
C LEU A 64 29.08 0.30 -3.29
N ASP A 65 30.17 0.10 -4.03
CA ASP A 65 31.52 0.01 -3.44
C ASP A 65 31.92 1.34 -2.78
N PRO A 66 32.17 1.39 -1.46
CA PRO A 66 32.52 2.62 -0.76
C PRO A 66 33.87 3.20 -1.19
N ASN A 67 34.71 2.42 -1.88
CA ASN A 67 36.03 2.87 -2.34
C ASN A 67 35.99 3.52 -3.73
N GLN A 68 34.84 3.51 -4.41
CA GLN A 68 34.66 4.16 -5.70
C GLN A 68 33.67 5.32 -5.55
N PRO A 69 34.02 6.54 -5.98
CA PRO A 69 33.08 7.64 -5.96
C PRO A 69 31.93 7.30 -6.93
N PRO A 70 30.68 7.29 -6.47
CA PRO A 70 29.54 7.01 -7.32
C PRO A 70 29.38 8.08 -8.39
N THR A 71 29.10 7.67 -9.63
CA THR A 71 28.68 8.57 -10.69
C THR A 71 27.18 8.79 -10.56
N TYR A 72 26.80 10.00 -10.14
CA TYR A 72 25.39 10.38 -9.97
C TYR A 72 24.73 10.83 -11.27
N HIS A 73 25.51 11.15 -12.29
CA HIS A 73 24.99 11.75 -13.50
C HIS A 73 25.40 10.96 -14.74
N ARG A 74 24.40 10.54 -15.52
CA ARG A 74 24.60 9.87 -16.81
C ARG A 74 23.66 10.48 -17.84
N HIS A 75 24.09 10.48 -19.09
CA HIS A 75 23.23 10.91 -20.17
C HIS A 75 22.19 9.84 -20.52
N TYR A 76 21.00 10.27 -20.94
CA TYR A 76 19.97 9.35 -21.42
C TYR A 76 20.49 8.41 -22.51
N SER A 77 21.25 8.95 -23.48
CA SER A 77 21.86 8.16 -24.56
C SER A 77 22.81 7.07 -24.05
N GLU A 78 23.56 7.33 -22.98
CA GLU A 78 24.49 6.37 -22.39
C GLU A 78 23.74 5.19 -21.76
N ILE A 79 22.61 5.47 -21.08
CA ILE A 79 21.75 4.43 -20.49
C ILE A 79 21.10 3.58 -21.59
N VAL A 80 20.62 4.21 -22.66
CA VAL A 80 20.05 3.48 -23.81
C VAL A 80 21.10 2.57 -24.46
N GLU A 81 22.30 3.09 -24.71
CA GLU A 81 23.42 2.29 -25.24
C GLU A 81 23.78 1.13 -24.32
N LEU A 82 23.79 1.37 -23.00
CA LEU A 82 24.05 0.34 -22.02
C LEU A 82 23.03 -0.80 -22.10
N ILE A 83 21.73 -0.47 -22.12
CA ILE A 83 20.66 -1.48 -22.16
C ILE A 83 20.80 -2.35 -23.41
N HIS A 84 21.10 -1.74 -24.56
CA HIS A 84 21.31 -2.47 -25.81
C HIS A 84 22.57 -3.35 -25.80
N ARG A 85 23.63 -2.97 -25.08
CA ARG A 85 24.89 -3.72 -25.01
C ARG A 85 24.91 -4.80 -23.92
N ALA A 86 24.03 -4.71 -22.93
CA ALA A 86 24.01 -5.63 -21.79
C ALA A 86 23.63 -7.07 -22.14
N GLY A 87 23.07 -7.33 -23.34
CA GLY A 87 22.72 -8.67 -23.78
C GLY A 87 21.45 -9.24 -23.13
N PHE A 88 20.55 -8.35 -22.68
CA PHE A 88 19.21 -8.71 -22.23
C PHE A 88 18.36 -9.24 -23.39
N ASN A 89 17.30 -9.99 -23.07
CA ASN A 89 16.31 -10.37 -24.07
C ASN A 89 15.51 -9.14 -24.56
N GLU A 90 14.84 -9.28 -25.70
CA GLU A 90 14.11 -8.17 -26.34
C GLU A 90 13.04 -7.55 -25.45
N ARG A 91 12.38 -8.37 -24.63
CA ARG A 91 11.31 -7.93 -23.74
C ARG A 91 11.82 -7.05 -22.61
N VAL A 92 12.91 -7.45 -21.96
CA VAL A 92 13.58 -6.66 -20.91
C VAL A 92 14.10 -5.34 -21.47
N VAL A 93 14.70 -5.35 -22.67
CA VAL A 93 15.13 -4.12 -23.37
C VAL A 93 13.93 -3.21 -23.60
N SER A 94 12.85 -3.72 -24.17
CA SER A 94 11.64 -2.94 -24.46
C SER A 94 11.04 -2.32 -23.19
N LEU A 95 10.90 -3.09 -22.11
CA LEU A 95 10.33 -2.61 -20.85
C LEU A 95 11.23 -1.55 -20.19
N SER A 96 12.54 -1.77 -20.17
CA SER A 96 13.51 -0.82 -19.60
C SER A 96 13.48 0.51 -20.35
N LEU A 97 13.52 0.44 -21.69
CA LEU A 97 13.47 1.63 -22.54
C LEU A 97 12.14 2.36 -22.45
N ALA A 98 11.02 1.66 -22.29
CA ALA A 98 9.71 2.30 -22.11
C ALA A 98 9.67 3.18 -20.84
N ILE A 99 10.30 2.74 -19.75
CA ILE A 99 10.40 3.53 -18.52
C ILE A 99 11.35 4.71 -18.72
N PHE A 100 12.57 4.47 -19.21
CA PHE A 100 13.57 5.53 -19.38
C PHE A 100 13.14 6.58 -20.41
N ASP A 101 12.39 6.20 -21.44
CA ASP A 101 11.84 7.14 -22.42
C ASP A 101 10.87 8.13 -21.75
N LYS A 102 9.98 7.66 -20.86
CA LYS A 102 9.08 8.56 -20.12
C LYS A 102 9.84 9.55 -19.25
N ILE A 103 10.86 9.07 -18.55
CA ILE A 103 11.69 9.92 -17.70
C ILE A 103 12.48 10.91 -18.58
N GLY A 104 13.12 10.44 -19.65
CA GLY A 104 13.88 11.25 -20.60
C GLY A 104 13.04 12.35 -21.24
N VAL A 105 11.85 12.03 -21.73
CA VAL A 105 10.92 13.01 -22.34
C VAL A 105 10.44 14.05 -21.32
N ALA A 106 10.17 13.64 -20.08
CA ALA A 106 9.79 14.56 -19.02
C ALA A 106 10.93 15.52 -18.68
N GLU A 107 12.13 15.00 -18.46
CA GLU A 107 13.33 15.80 -18.15
C GLU A 107 13.70 16.74 -19.29
N ALA A 108 13.67 16.26 -20.54
CA ALA A 108 13.88 17.06 -21.74
C ALA A 108 12.99 18.30 -21.77
N LYS A 109 11.72 18.11 -21.42
CA LYS A 109 10.72 19.18 -21.39
C LYS A 109 10.93 20.14 -20.22
N ILE A 110 11.22 19.64 -19.01
CA ILE A 110 11.49 20.48 -17.84
C ILE A 110 12.73 21.35 -18.06
N HIS A 111 13.73 20.83 -18.76
CA HIS A 111 15.00 21.51 -19.01
C HIS A 111 15.06 22.26 -20.36
N ASP A 112 14.02 22.18 -21.19
CA ASP A 112 13.94 22.75 -22.54
C ASP A 112 15.14 22.36 -23.43
N ILE A 113 15.44 21.06 -23.48
CA ILE A 113 16.52 20.48 -24.27
C ILE A 113 16.04 19.27 -25.08
N PRO A 114 16.72 18.90 -26.18
CA PRO A 114 16.47 17.64 -26.87
C PRO A 114 16.68 16.44 -25.92
N VAL A 115 15.86 15.40 -26.08
CA VAL A 115 15.91 14.19 -25.21
C VAL A 115 17.27 13.50 -25.24
N GLU A 116 17.96 13.54 -26.37
CA GLU A 116 19.29 12.95 -26.53
C GLU A 116 20.37 13.68 -25.74
N LYS A 117 20.10 14.93 -25.32
CA LYS A 117 21.01 15.76 -24.51
C LYS A 117 20.67 15.75 -23.03
N VAL A 118 19.61 15.05 -22.63
CA VAL A 118 19.20 14.96 -21.23
C VAL A 118 20.33 14.36 -20.41
N HIS A 119 20.66 15.06 -19.33
CA HIS A 119 21.59 14.62 -18.31
C HIS A 119 20.75 14.30 -17.07
N PHE A 120 20.66 13.04 -16.71
CA PHE A 120 19.89 12.68 -15.52
C PHE A 120 20.68 13.05 -14.27
N HIS A 121 20.04 13.81 -13.40
CA HIS A 121 20.60 14.29 -12.15
C HIS A 121 20.41 13.27 -11.03
N GLU A 122 19.17 12.80 -10.86
CA GLU A 122 18.81 11.81 -9.83
C GLU A 122 18.67 10.40 -10.42
N VAL A 123 18.04 10.29 -11.61
CA VAL A 123 17.78 8.99 -12.26
C VAL A 123 19.01 8.41 -12.98
N GLY A 124 20.09 9.21 -13.10
CA GLY A 124 21.34 8.79 -13.73
C GLY A 124 22.24 7.95 -12.82
N ALA A 125 21.90 7.89 -11.53
CA ALA A 125 22.62 7.14 -10.53
C ALA A 125 22.38 5.62 -10.66
N MET A 126 23.33 4.83 -10.16
CA MET A 126 23.31 3.37 -10.32
C MET A 126 22.10 2.71 -9.65
N ASP A 127 21.66 3.22 -8.50
CA ASP A 127 20.46 2.76 -7.81
C ASP A 127 19.21 2.86 -8.69
N SER A 128 19.00 4.01 -9.33
CA SER A 128 17.87 4.23 -10.25
C SER A 128 17.94 3.34 -11.50
N ILE A 129 19.15 3.10 -12.02
CA ILE A 129 19.34 2.21 -13.18
C ILE A 129 19.00 0.76 -12.82
N VAL A 130 19.50 0.30 -11.69
CA VAL A 130 19.25 -1.03 -11.15
C VAL A 130 17.78 -1.22 -10.84
N ASP A 131 17.12 -0.23 -10.26
CA ASP A 131 15.68 -0.24 -10.00
C ASP A 131 14.87 -0.46 -11.27
N VAL A 132 15.09 0.38 -12.30
CA VAL A 132 14.30 0.35 -13.54
C VAL A 132 14.51 -0.95 -14.32
N ILE A 133 15.77 -1.35 -14.51
CA ILE A 133 16.09 -2.58 -15.24
C ILE A 133 15.67 -3.81 -14.42
N GLY A 134 15.84 -3.77 -13.10
CA GLY A 134 15.40 -4.83 -12.20
C GLY A 134 13.88 -5.04 -12.27
N VAL A 135 13.08 -3.98 -12.32
CA VAL A 135 11.63 -4.09 -12.55
C VAL A 135 11.32 -4.75 -13.89
N ALA A 136 12.00 -4.36 -14.97
CA ALA A 136 11.81 -4.99 -16.28
C ALA A 136 12.15 -6.50 -16.24
N LEU A 137 13.25 -6.88 -15.60
CA LEU A 137 13.64 -8.28 -15.38
C LEU A 137 12.64 -9.06 -14.54
N ALA A 138 12.11 -8.45 -13.47
CA ALA A 138 11.11 -9.08 -12.63
C ALA A 138 9.77 -9.30 -13.37
N MET A 139 9.35 -8.33 -14.19
CA MET A 139 8.16 -8.46 -15.06
C MET A 139 8.34 -9.52 -16.16
N ASP A 140 9.57 -9.69 -16.65
CA ASP A 140 9.92 -10.74 -17.61
C ASP A 140 9.91 -12.12 -16.96
N SER A 141 10.60 -12.28 -15.83
CA SER A 141 10.64 -13.51 -15.03
C SER A 141 9.26 -13.99 -14.60
N LEU A 142 8.38 -13.06 -14.22
CA LEU A 142 7.00 -13.38 -13.86
C LEU A 142 6.09 -13.59 -15.07
N GLU A 143 6.54 -13.38 -16.30
CA GLU A 143 5.75 -13.48 -17.55
C GLU A 143 4.47 -12.61 -17.50
N ILE A 144 4.56 -11.38 -16.98
CA ILE A 144 3.40 -10.49 -16.83
C ILE A 144 2.91 -10.00 -18.20
N GLU A 145 1.66 -10.30 -18.57
CA GLU A 145 1.11 -9.91 -19.88
C GLU A 145 0.37 -8.57 -19.82
N LYS A 146 -0.17 -8.19 -18.66
CA LYS A 146 -0.92 -6.94 -18.46
C LYS A 146 -0.63 -6.34 -17.09
N ILE A 147 -0.44 -5.03 -17.03
CA ILE A 147 -0.21 -4.29 -15.81
C ILE A 147 -1.39 -3.35 -15.56
N VAL A 148 -2.02 -3.49 -14.40
CA VAL A 148 -3.10 -2.61 -13.92
C VAL A 148 -2.61 -1.90 -12.67
N ALA A 149 -2.92 -0.61 -12.50
CA ALA A 149 -2.58 0.12 -11.28
C ALA A 149 -3.80 0.77 -10.63
N SER A 150 -3.72 0.97 -9.31
CA SER A 150 -4.59 1.92 -8.63
C SER A 150 -4.23 3.37 -9.02
N PRO A 151 -5.12 4.36 -8.80
CA PRO A 151 -4.70 5.77 -8.83
C PRO A 151 -3.53 6.02 -7.87
N VAL A 152 -2.61 6.92 -8.25
CA VAL A 152 -1.29 7.03 -7.63
C VAL A 152 -1.18 8.25 -6.72
N PRO A 153 -0.86 8.10 -5.42
CA PRO A 153 -0.64 9.22 -4.52
C PRO A 153 0.76 9.80 -4.72
N LEU A 154 0.81 11.09 -5.09
CA LEU A 154 2.08 11.76 -5.38
C LEU A 154 2.77 12.30 -4.13
N GLY A 155 1.99 12.71 -3.13
CA GLY A 155 2.49 13.38 -1.93
C GLY A 155 2.31 14.90 -1.98
N SER A 156 2.91 15.59 -1.00
CA SER A 156 2.91 17.05 -0.90
C SER A 156 4.11 17.53 -0.06
N GLY A 157 4.24 18.83 0.17
CA GLY A 157 5.38 19.40 0.91
C GLY A 157 6.53 19.78 -0.02
N THR A 158 7.76 19.57 0.42
CA THR A 158 8.96 19.94 -0.35
C THR A 158 10.04 18.86 -0.25
N VAL A 159 10.83 18.70 -1.30
CA VAL A 159 12.03 17.85 -1.36
C VAL A 159 13.26 18.70 -1.62
N HIS A 160 14.43 18.18 -1.23
CA HIS A 160 15.72 18.71 -1.66
C HIS A 160 16.22 17.86 -2.82
N CYS A 161 16.46 18.49 -3.96
CA CYS A 161 16.95 17.89 -5.19
C CYS A 161 18.13 18.71 -5.72
N ASP A 162 18.74 18.30 -6.82
CA ASP A 162 19.84 19.04 -7.47
C ASP A 162 19.42 20.46 -7.94
N HIS A 163 18.11 20.71 -8.02
CA HIS A 163 17.52 22.01 -8.32
C HIS A 163 17.20 22.84 -7.06
N GLY A 164 17.66 22.39 -5.89
CA GLY A 164 17.40 23.00 -4.59
C GLY A 164 16.13 22.47 -3.93
N ILE A 165 15.46 23.33 -3.14
CA ILE A 165 14.21 22.96 -2.47
C ILE A 165 13.06 23.15 -3.46
N TYR A 166 12.31 22.07 -3.73
CA TYR A 166 11.24 22.07 -4.72
C TYR A 166 9.94 21.48 -4.12
N PRO A 167 8.75 21.98 -4.49
CA PRO A 167 7.49 21.40 -4.02
C PRO A 167 7.30 19.96 -4.52
N VAL A 168 6.75 19.09 -3.68
CA VAL A 168 6.31 17.75 -4.11
C VAL A 168 4.93 17.87 -4.78
N PRO A 169 4.71 17.21 -5.92
CA PRO A 169 5.62 16.32 -6.65
C PRO A 169 6.75 17.03 -7.39
N ALA A 170 7.91 16.36 -7.48
CA ALA A 170 9.04 16.78 -8.31
C ALA A 170 8.59 17.04 -9.78
N PRO A 171 9.28 17.93 -10.52
CA PRO A 171 8.78 18.45 -11.79
C PRO A 171 8.64 17.36 -12.86
N ALA A 172 9.64 16.49 -13.02
CA ALA A 172 9.58 15.37 -13.95
C ALA A 172 8.51 14.34 -13.55
N THR A 173 8.36 14.06 -12.25
CA THR A 173 7.30 13.19 -11.72
C THR A 173 5.92 13.68 -12.13
N LEU A 174 5.63 14.98 -11.93
CA LEU A 174 4.32 15.54 -12.29
C LEU A 174 4.11 15.56 -13.81
N GLU A 175 5.16 15.81 -14.59
CA GLU A 175 5.11 15.77 -16.05
C GLU A 175 4.73 14.38 -16.57
N MET A 176 5.36 13.32 -16.04
CA MET A 176 5.05 11.93 -16.41
C MET A 176 3.63 11.51 -16.02
N MET A 177 3.09 12.06 -14.93
CA MET A 177 1.75 11.76 -14.45
C MET A 177 0.64 12.54 -15.16
N ARG A 178 0.98 13.39 -16.15
CA ARG A 178 0.00 14.17 -16.92
C ARG A 178 -0.98 13.25 -17.65
N GLY A 179 -2.27 13.40 -17.32
CA GLY A 179 -3.35 12.61 -17.92
C GLY A 179 -3.57 11.24 -17.27
N LEU A 180 -2.81 10.90 -16.22
CA LEU A 180 -2.95 9.67 -15.46
C LEU A 180 -3.71 9.90 -14.14
N PRO A 181 -4.45 8.89 -13.62
CA PRO A 181 -5.17 9.02 -12.36
C PRO A 181 -4.25 9.19 -11.14
N ILE A 182 -4.45 10.28 -10.41
CA ILE A 182 -3.78 10.55 -9.14
C ILE A 182 -4.73 10.30 -7.96
N ALA A 183 -4.17 9.87 -6.83
CA ALA A 183 -4.90 9.68 -5.57
C ALA A 183 -4.53 10.77 -4.55
N PRO A 184 -5.47 11.17 -3.67
CA PRO A 184 -5.13 12.01 -2.53
C PRO A 184 -4.32 11.22 -1.50
N THR A 185 -3.46 11.91 -0.77
CA THR A 185 -2.72 11.37 0.37
C THR A 185 -2.54 12.45 1.43
N PRO A 186 -2.61 12.11 2.74
CA PRO A 186 -2.38 13.09 3.81
C PRO A 186 -0.89 13.35 4.07
N TYR A 187 0.01 12.62 3.43
CA TYR A 187 1.43 12.69 3.72
C TYR A 187 2.13 13.81 2.96
N ALA A 188 2.76 14.73 3.72
CA ALA A 188 3.63 15.80 3.21
C ALA A 188 5.05 15.28 2.97
N LEU A 189 5.15 14.23 2.17
CA LEU A 189 6.39 13.56 1.76
C LEU A 189 6.26 13.22 0.27
N GLU A 190 7.39 13.04 -0.42
CA GLU A 190 7.37 12.41 -1.74
C GLU A 190 6.96 10.94 -1.59
N MET A 191 5.74 10.63 -2.04
CA MET A 191 5.19 9.28 -2.02
C MET A 191 5.46 8.55 -3.34
N THR A 192 5.52 9.29 -4.44
CA THR A 192 5.88 8.76 -5.75
C THR A 192 7.18 9.40 -6.21
N THR A 193 8.23 8.59 -6.38
CA THR A 193 9.53 9.06 -6.88
C THR A 193 9.51 9.21 -8.41
N PRO A 194 10.49 9.89 -9.01
CA PRO A 194 10.62 9.92 -10.48
C PRO A 194 10.67 8.53 -11.11
N THR A 195 11.40 7.57 -10.52
CA THR A 195 11.45 6.18 -11.01
C THR A 195 10.08 5.48 -10.90
N GLY A 196 9.34 5.70 -9.81
CA GLY A 196 7.98 5.19 -9.63
C GLY A 196 7.01 5.75 -10.69
N ALA A 197 7.05 7.05 -10.95
CA ALA A 197 6.24 7.67 -12.01
C ALA A 197 6.65 7.20 -13.42
N GLY A 198 7.93 6.93 -13.65
CA GLY A 198 8.42 6.30 -14.89
C GLY A 198 7.85 4.91 -15.09
N ILE A 199 7.82 4.08 -14.05
CA ILE A 199 7.20 2.74 -14.08
C ILE A 199 5.71 2.86 -14.41
N ILE A 200 4.99 3.73 -13.68
CA ILE A 200 3.55 3.93 -13.88
C ILE A 200 3.25 4.39 -15.31
N SER A 201 3.89 5.46 -15.76
CA SER A 201 3.61 6.05 -17.07
C SER A 201 4.14 5.24 -18.25
N GLY A 202 5.19 4.44 -18.02
CA GLY A 202 5.85 3.63 -19.06
C GLY A 202 5.24 2.26 -19.25
N LEU A 203 4.73 1.62 -18.18
CA LEU A 203 4.34 0.21 -18.20
C LEU A 203 2.87 -0.08 -17.91
N VAL A 204 2.12 0.81 -17.24
CA VAL A 204 0.73 0.51 -16.85
C VAL A 204 -0.21 0.60 -18.05
N ASP A 205 -0.93 -0.47 -18.33
CA ASP A 205 -1.91 -0.55 -19.42
C ASP A 205 -3.26 0.08 -19.05
N GLU A 206 -3.67 -0.07 -17.79
CA GLU A 206 -4.98 0.35 -17.31
C GLU A 206 -4.94 0.79 -15.84
N PHE A 207 -5.79 1.76 -15.49
CA PHE A 207 -6.03 2.14 -14.11
C PHE A 207 -7.40 1.69 -13.65
N SER A 208 -7.47 1.12 -12.45
CA SER A 208 -8.71 0.70 -11.82
C SER A 208 -8.81 1.25 -10.41
N LYS A 209 -10.02 1.69 -10.02
CA LYS A 209 -10.27 2.18 -8.64
C LYS A 209 -10.16 1.06 -7.59
N GLY A 210 -10.35 -0.19 -8.01
CA GLY A 210 -10.19 -1.37 -7.15
C GLY A 210 -9.55 -2.52 -7.91
N PHE A 211 -9.50 -3.70 -7.30
CA PHE A 211 -8.92 -4.87 -7.94
C PHE A 211 -9.62 -5.19 -9.28
N PRO A 212 -8.87 -5.39 -10.37
CA PRO A 212 -9.45 -5.92 -11.59
C PRO A 212 -9.98 -7.35 -11.33
N PRO A 213 -11.00 -7.82 -12.07
CA PRO A 213 -11.44 -9.20 -12.00
C PRO A 213 -10.30 -10.17 -12.34
N MET A 214 -9.79 -10.86 -11.31
CA MET A 214 -8.66 -11.78 -11.43
C MET A 214 -8.74 -12.90 -10.39
N ILE A 215 -8.14 -14.04 -10.73
CA ILE A 215 -7.84 -15.11 -9.79
C ILE A 215 -6.41 -14.87 -9.27
N VAL A 216 -6.29 -14.51 -8.01
CA VAL A 216 -5.00 -14.20 -7.36
C VAL A 216 -4.16 -15.47 -7.21
N GLU A 217 -2.90 -15.40 -7.60
CA GLU A 217 -1.92 -16.49 -7.49
C GLU A 217 -0.85 -16.17 -6.43
N SER A 218 -0.39 -14.93 -6.36
CA SER A 218 0.60 -14.49 -5.35
C SER A 218 0.46 -13.01 -5.03
N ILE A 219 1.00 -12.63 -3.86
CA ILE A 219 0.99 -11.26 -3.36
C ILE A 219 2.39 -10.97 -2.81
N GLY A 220 2.94 -9.81 -3.16
CA GLY A 220 4.22 -9.33 -2.65
C GLY A 220 4.12 -7.91 -2.12
N TYR A 221 4.97 -7.60 -1.14
CA TYR A 221 5.07 -6.27 -0.55
C TYR A 221 6.51 -5.76 -0.63
N GLY A 222 6.68 -4.61 -1.26
CA GLY A 222 7.96 -3.90 -1.33
C GLY A 222 7.98 -2.72 -0.38
N ALA A 223 8.95 -2.69 0.53
CA ALA A 223 9.04 -1.69 1.59
C ALA A 223 9.77 -0.43 1.13
N GLY A 224 9.14 0.73 1.34
CA GLY A 224 9.79 2.02 1.20
C GLY A 224 10.72 2.30 2.39
N THR A 225 11.71 3.17 2.17
CA THR A 225 12.72 3.49 3.19
C THR A 225 12.12 4.15 4.44
N ARG A 226 11.24 5.13 4.26
CA ARG A 226 10.67 5.93 5.37
C ARG A 226 9.61 5.14 6.15
N ASP A 227 9.41 5.49 7.42
CA ASP A 227 8.27 5.02 8.21
C ASP A 227 7.20 6.12 8.24
N LEU A 228 5.94 5.75 7.98
CA LEU A 228 4.82 6.68 8.04
C LEU A 228 4.06 6.48 9.37
N PRO A 229 3.54 7.56 9.99
CA PRO A 229 2.90 7.48 11.30
C PRO A 229 1.69 6.52 11.38
N ASN A 230 0.84 6.48 10.35
CA ASN A 230 -0.47 5.79 10.39
C ASN A 230 -0.71 4.88 9.18
N GLN A 231 0.32 4.56 8.41
CA GLN A 231 0.21 3.74 7.19
C GLN A 231 1.50 2.92 7.01
N PRO A 232 1.44 1.66 6.57
CA PRO A 232 2.64 0.95 6.15
C PRO A 232 3.20 1.60 4.87
N ASN A 233 4.48 1.98 4.88
CA ASN A 233 5.15 2.45 3.67
C ASN A 233 5.57 1.26 2.80
N VAL A 234 4.61 0.70 2.07
CA VAL A 234 4.80 -0.45 1.20
C VAL A 234 4.03 -0.29 -0.09
N LEU A 235 4.59 -0.78 -1.19
CA LEU A 235 3.83 -1.07 -2.40
C LEU A 235 3.34 -2.51 -2.30
N ARG A 236 2.05 -2.75 -2.58
CA ARG A 236 1.52 -4.10 -2.73
C ARG A 236 1.40 -4.43 -4.21
N VAL A 237 1.93 -5.59 -4.60
CA VAL A 237 1.75 -6.16 -5.92
C VAL A 237 0.96 -7.44 -5.80
N VAL A 238 -0.09 -7.58 -6.61
CA VAL A 238 -0.92 -8.79 -6.67
C VAL A 238 -0.80 -9.38 -8.07
N ILE A 239 -0.32 -10.63 -8.13
CA ILE A 239 -0.17 -11.36 -9.38
C ILE A 239 -1.28 -12.39 -9.48
N GLY A 240 -1.82 -12.56 -10.68
CA GLY A 240 -2.81 -13.59 -10.93
C GLY A 240 -3.20 -13.66 -12.39
N LYS A 241 -4.29 -14.37 -12.68
CA LYS A 241 -4.80 -14.54 -14.05
C LYS A 241 -6.11 -13.79 -14.21
N ALA A 242 -6.33 -13.25 -15.41
CA ALA A 242 -7.63 -12.70 -15.78
C ALA A 242 -8.73 -13.72 -15.48
N ASP A 243 -9.79 -13.30 -14.78
CA ASP A 243 -10.88 -14.20 -14.42
C ASP A 243 -11.67 -14.61 -15.69
N PRO A 244 -11.58 -15.87 -16.15
CA PRO A 244 -12.32 -16.32 -17.33
C PRO A 244 -13.83 -16.51 -17.02
N PHE A 245 -14.21 -16.39 -15.75
CA PHE A 245 -15.55 -16.60 -15.24
C PHE A 245 -16.23 -15.29 -14.82
N LEU A 246 -15.83 -14.15 -15.40
CA LEU A 246 -16.63 -12.92 -15.33
C LEU A 246 -18.13 -13.27 -15.49
N HIS A 247 -18.91 -13.06 -14.42
CA HIS A 247 -20.34 -13.42 -14.26
C HIS A 247 -20.71 -14.87 -13.89
N LYS A 248 -19.77 -15.70 -13.45
CA LYS A 248 -19.99 -17.06 -12.93
C LYS A 248 -19.18 -17.26 -11.65
N PHE A 249 -19.85 -17.25 -10.49
CA PHE A 249 -19.20 -17.52 -9.22
C PHE A 249 -19.08 -19.04 -9.00
N GLN A 250 -17.86 -19.57 -9.06
CA GLN A 250 -17.54 -20.89 -8.49
C GLN A 250 -16.56 -20.69 -7.35
N VAL A 251 -17.00 -21.00 -6.13
CA VAL A 251 -16.15 -20.91 -4.93
C VAL A 251 -15.31 -22.18 -4.87
N HIS A 252 -14.00 -22.07 -5.03
CA HIS A 252 -13.06 -23.10 -4.60
C HIS A 252 -12.56 -22.73 -3.22
N HIS A 253 -13.12 -23.36 -2.18
CA HIS A 253 -12.48 -23.36 -0.87
C HIS A 253 -11.23 -24.22 -0.97
N GLN A 254 -10.06 -23.61 -1.11
CA GLN A 254 -8.81 -24.28 -0.73
C GLN A 254 -8.82 -24.40 0.79
N GLU A 255 -8.83 -25.62 1.30
CA GLU A 255 -8.50 -25.88 2.71
C GLU A 255 -7.06 -25.42 2.95
N ILE A 256 -6.90 -24.32 3.67
CA ILE A 256 -5.60 -23.94 4.24
C ILE A 256 -5.29 -25.00 5.29
N GLN A 257 -4.41 -25.94 4.98
CA GLN A 257 -3.90 -26.90 5.95
C GLN A 257 -3.03 -26.13 6.95
N HIS A 258 -3.61 -25.73 8.08
CA HIS A 258 -2.84 -25.38 9.26
C HIS A 258 -2.18 -26.66 9.75
N ALA A 259 -0.87 -26.78 9.56
CA ALA A 259 -0.07 -27.77 10.25
C ALA A 259 -0.05 -27.42 11.74
N HIS A 260 -1.04 -27.93 12.48
CA HIS A 260 -0.92 -28.03 13.93
C HIS A 260 0.06 -29.16 14.23
N GLU A 261 1.26 -28.82 14.68
CA GLU A 261 2.04 -29.78 15.46
C GLU A 261 1.17 -30.22 16.65
N PRO A 262 1.04 -31.53 16.93
CA PRO A 262 0.27 -31.98 18.07
C PRO A 262 1.01 -31.58 19.34
N HIS A 263 0.61 -30.47 19.95
CA HIS A 263 0.98 -30.17 21.32
C HIS A 263 0.39 -31.26 22.21
N ALA A 264 1.26 -31.88 23.02
CA ALA A 264 0.83 -32.82 24.05
C ALA A 264 -0.12 -32.10 25.01
N HIS A 265 -1.41 -32.44 24.94
CA HIS A 265 -2.40 -31.96 25.89
C HIS A 265 -2.11 -32.59 27.25
N HIS A 266 -1.53 -31.80 28.16
CA HIS A 266 -1.67 -32.07 29.59
C HIS A 266 -3.13 -31.83 29.95
N HIS A 267 -3.85 -32.93 30.21
CA HIS A 267 -5.20 -32.88 30.78
C HIS A 267 -5.12 -32.27 32.19
N HIS A 268 -5.53 -31.01 32.33
CA HIS A 268 -5.93 -30.46 33.62
C HIS A 268 -7.43 -30.67 33.77
N GLU A 269 -7.82 -31.53 34.71
CA GLU A 269 -9.21 -31.64 35.17
C GLU A 269 -9.56 -30.37 35.96
N HIS A 270 -10.45 -29.55 35.41
CA HIS A 270 -11.06 -28.44 36.14
C HIS A 270 -12.45 -28.87 36.64
N SER A 271 -12.56 -29.10 37.95
CA SER A 271 -13.83 -29.25 38.65
C SER A 271 -14.37 -27.86 39.00
N HIS A 272 -15.35 -27.35 38.25
CA HIS A 272 -16.08 -26.14 38.63
C HIS A 272 -17.34 -26.49 39.43
N GLY A 273 -17.37 -26.13 40.70
CA GLY A 273 -18.58 -26.10 41.51
C GLY A 273 -19.26 -24.72 41.35
N HIS A 274 -20.43 -24.68 40.72
CA HIS A 274 -21.26 -23.47 40.68
C HIS A 274 -22.27 -23.51 41.83
N HIS A 275 -22.13 -22.57 42.77
CA HIS A 275 -23.16 -22.27 43.77
C HIS A 275 -23.90 -21.01 43.30
N HIS A 276 -25.17 -21.14 42.95
CA HIS A 276 -26.05 -20.01 42.65
C HIS A 276 -27.01 -19.82 43.83
N GLU A 277 -26.95 -18.67 44.49
CA GLU A 277 -28.00 -18.20 45.39
C GLU A 277 -28.89 -17.20 44.65
N HIS A 278 -30.19 -17.51 44.52
CA HIS A 278 -31.21 -16.60 44.02
C HIS A 278 -31.96 -15.98 45.19
N GLY A 279 -31.71 -14.69 45.46
CA GLY A 279 -32.55 -13.88 46.33
C GLY A 279 -33.59 -13.13 45.51
N HIS A 280 -34.86 -13.51 45.62
CA HIS A 280 -35.98 -12.68 45.17
C HIS A 280 -36.60 -12.00 46.39
N SER A 281 -36.69 -10.68 46.36
CA SER A 281 -37.53 -9.91 47.27
C SER A 281 -38.60 -9.18 46.46
N HIS A 282 -39.86 -9.48 46.75
CA HIS A 282 -41.02 -8.73 46.31
C HIS A 282 -41.48 -7.87 47.49
N ASP A 283 -41.74 -6.59 47.24
CA ASP A 283 -42.51 -5.75 48.16
C ASP A 283 -43.80 -5.30 47.48
N HIS A 284 -44.91 -5.46 48.21
CA HIS A 284 -46.25 -5.07 47.80
C HIS A 284 -46.76 -4.00 48.75
N GLY A 285 -47.01 -2.80 48.21
CA GLY A 285 -47.76 -1.74 48.88
C GLY A 285 -48.91 -1.25 48.00
N HIS A 286 -50.15 -1.44 48.46
CA HIS A 286 -51.33 -0.75 47.94
C HIS A 286 -51.71 0.38 48.91
N ASP A 287 -51.93 1.59 48.40
CA ASP A 287 -53.07 2.43 48.82
C ASP A 287 -53.41 3.51 47.76
N GLN A 288 -54.66 3.98 47.81
CA GLN A 288 -55.44 4.59 46.74
C GLN A 288 -55.20 6.10 46.48
N THR A 289 -55.41 6.54 45.23
CA THR A 289 -56.34 7.61 44.75
C THR A 289 -55.78 8.48 43.60
N GLN A 290 -56.62 8.62 42.55
CA GLN A 290 -56.61 9.62 41.45
C GLN A 290 -55.86 9.34 40.13
N PRO A 291 -56.37 9.84 38.98
CA PRO A 291 -56.00 9.36 37.65
C PRO A 291 -55.03 10.31 36.95
N HIS A 292 -53.84 9.83 36.60
CA HIS A 292 -52.88 10.58 35.79
C HIS A 292 -52.21 9.65 34.77
N SER A 293 -52.12 10.13 33.53
CA SER A 293 -51.37 9.52 32.43
C SER A 293 -49.87 9.65 32.65
N HIS A 294 -49.12 8.56 32.48
CA HIS A 294 -47.66 8.58 32.41
C HIS A 294 -47.18 7.95 31.10
N GLU A 295 -46.33 8.68 30.39
CA GLU A 295 -45.35 8.13 29.44
C GLU A 295 -44.33 7.29 30.21
N HIS A 296 -43.96 6.13 29.66
CA HIS A 296 -42.80 5.36 30.12
C HIS A 296 -41.66 5.54 29.12
N GLY A 297 -40.62 6.30 29.52
CA GLY A 297 -39.28 6.15 28.95
C GLY A 297 -38.54 5.10 29.76
N HIS A 298 -38.07 4.02 29.13
CA HIS A 298 -37.16 3.06 29.74
C HIS A 298 -35.73 3.45 29.40
N HIS A 299 -34.97 3.92 30.40
CA HIS A 299 -33.51 3.89 30.36
C HIS A 299 -33.07 2.63 31.12
N ASP A 300 -32.82 1.54 30.41
CA ASP A 300 -32.14 0.38 30.98
C ASP A 300 -30.62 0.59 30.87
N HIS A 301 -30.02 1.09 31.96
CA HIS A 301 -28.56 1.06 32.13
C HIS A 301 -28.16 -0.31 32.67
N HIS A 302 -27.58 -1.15 31.81
CA HIS A 302 -26.93 -2.39 32.23
C HIS A 302 -25.45 -2.14 32.51
N HIS A 303 -25.07 -2.06 33.79
CA HIS A 303 -23.66 -2.13 34.19
C HIS A 303 -23.19 -3.58 34.21
N HIS A 304 -22.20 -3.91 33.38
CA HIS A 304 -21.45 -5.15 33.47
C HIS A 304 -20.03 -4.86 33.96
N ALA A 305 -19.76 -5.21 35.21
CA ALA A 305 -18.40 -5.25 35.75
C ALA A 305 -17.90 -6.69 35.66
N HIS A 306 -16.70 -6.88 35.07
CA HIS A 306 -16.00 -8.16 35.07
C HIS A 306 -14.66 -7.97 35.79
N ASP A 307 -14.50 -8.60 36.95
CA ASP A 307 -13.21 -8.72 37.61
C ASP A 307 -12.45 -9.90 37.02
N HIS A 308 -11.27 -9.62 36.46
CA HIS A 308 -10.33 -10.63 36.00
C HIS A 308 -9.12 -10.67 36.93
N HIS A 309 -9.03 -11.73 37.74
CA HIS A 309 -7.82 -12.03 38.50
C HIS A 309 -6.84 -12.84 37.65
N HIS A 310 -5.62 -12.32 37.48
CA HIS A 310 -4.49 -13.08 36.95
C HIS A 310 -3.39 -13.14 38.01
N GLU A 311 -3.12 -14.34 38.53
CA GLU A 311 -1.88 -14.64 39.26
C GLU A 311 -0.84 -15.16 38.25
N HIS A 312 0.36 -14.59 38.29
CA HIS A 312 1.52 -15.14 37.61
C HIS A 312 2.57 -15.49 38.65
N SER A 313 2.80 -16.80 38.86
CA SER A 313 3.99 -17.31 39.52
C SER A 313 5.03 -17.65 38.45
N ILE A 314 6.25 -17.12 38.59
CA ILE A 314 7.40 -17.48 37.77
C ILE A 314 8.36 -18.25 38.66
N ASP A 315 8.38 -19.58 38.53
CA ASP A 315 9.42 -20.41 39.14
C ASP A 315 10.63 -20.50 38.20
N HIS A 316 11.80 -20.14 38.71
CA HIS A 316 13.08 -20.36 38.06
C HIS A 316 13.86 -21.42 38.85
N ASP A 317 14.00 -22.62 38.28
CA ASP A 317 14.85 -23.68 38.83
C ASP A 317 16.27 -23.53 38.25
N HIS A 318 17.26 -23.31 39.12
CA HIS A 318 18.68 -23.36 38.75
C HIS A 318 19.31 -24.58 39.41
N ASP A 319 19.78 -25.51 38.58
CA ASP A 319 20.44 -26.73 39.04
C ASP A 319 21.92 -26.45 39.33
N HIS A 320 22.25 -26.28 40.61
CA HIS A 320 23.61 -26.38 41.11
C HIS A 320 23.62 -27.29 42.33
N ASP A 321 24.52 -28.28 42.27
CA ASP A 321 24.77 -29.27 43.31
C ASP A 321 24.79 -28.64 44.72
N SER A 322 23.89 -29.16 45.56
CA SER A 322 23.74 -28.92 47.00
C SER A 322 23.31 -27.50 47.44
N HIS A 323 21.99 -27.33 47.54
CA HIS A 323 21.18 -26.57 48.54
C HIS A 323 20.07 -25.74 47.86
N LYS A 324 18.79 -26.14 48.04
CA LYS A 324 17.61 -25.42 47.56
C LYS A 324 17.23 -24.28 48.53
N HIS A 325 17.03 -23.08 48.00
CA HIS A 325 16.31 -21.99 48.65
C HIS A 325 15.19 -21.51 47.72
N GLU A 326 13.96 -21.47 48.23
CA GLU A 326 12.79 -20.88 47.55
C GLU A 326 12.63 -19.43 48.00
N HIS A 327 12.43 -18.51 47.07
CA HIS A 327 12.01 -17.13 47.33
C HIS A 327 10.78 -16.82 46.49
N ASP A 328 9.70 -16.42 47.16
CA ASP A 328 8.44 -16.01 46.54
C ASP A 328 8.38 -14.47 46.46
N HIS A 329 8.06 -13.96 45.27
CA HIS A 329 7.83 -12.54 45.02
C HIS A 329 6.56 -12.36 44.18
N GLY A 330 5.43 -12.15 44.85
CA GLY A 330 4.19 -11.73 44.21
C GLY A 330 4.14 -10.21 43.97
N HIS A 331 3.75 -9.80 42.77
CA HIS A 331 3.40 -8.41 42.45
C HIS A 331 1.93 -8.34 42.00
N HIS A 332 1.14 -7.48 42.66
CA HIS A 332 -0.24 -7.19 42.29
C HIS A 332 -0.33 -5.96 41.37
N HIS A 333 -1.10 -6.09 40.29
CA HIS A 333 -1.56 -4.95 39.49
C HIS A 333 -3.06 -5.09 39.23
N ASP A 334 -3.83 -4.10 39.67
CA ASP A 334 -5.25 -3.96 39.35
C ASP A 334 -5.42 -3.04 38.13
N HIS A 335 -6.20 -3.48 37.14
CA HIS A 335 -6.62 -2.66 36.01
C HIS A 335 -8.13 -2.65 35.90
N HIS A 336 -8.75 -1.47 36.06
CA HIS A 336 -10.16 -1.25 35.76
C HIS A 336 -10.31 -0.68 34.34
N HIS A 337 -11.24 -1.25 33.57
CA HIS A 337 -11.70 -0.70 32.30
C HIS A 337 -13.21 -0.53 32.35
N ASP A 338 -13.68 0.72 32.25
CA ASP A 338 -15.09 1.05 32.02
C ASP A 338 -15.33 1.23 30.52
N HIS A 339 -16.41 0.61 30.01
CA HIS A 339 -16.89 0.82 28.65
C HIS A 339 -18.37 1.20 28.70
N ASP A 340 -18.69 2.44 28.31
CA ASP A 340 -20.06 2.89 28.05
C ASP A 340 -20.39 2.69 26.56
N HIS A 341 -21.54 2.08 26.29
CA HIS A 341 -22.11 1.98 24.95
C HIS A 341 -23.54 2.54 24.96
N ASP A 342 -23.75 3.71 24.37
CA ASP A 342 -25.08 4.25 24.07
C ASP A 342 -25.59 3.70 22.73
N HIS A 343 -26.79 3.13 22.74
CA HIS A 343 -27.51 2.73 21.53
C HIS A 343 -28.85 3.48 21.46
N ASP A 344 -28.90 4.55 20.66
CA ASP A 344 -30.15 5.22 20.29
C ASP A 344 -30.80 4.53 19.08
N HIS A 345 -32.05 4.07 19.26
CA HIS A 345 -32.91 3.59 18.19
C HIS A 345 -34.12 4.52 18.01
N GLU A 346 -34.09 5.40 17.01
CA GLU A 346 -35.27 6.16 16.57
C GLU A 346 -36.02 5.39 15.45
N HIS A 347 -37.29 5.08 15.70
CA HIS A 347 -38.23 4.61 14.68
C HIS A 347 -39.15 5.76 14.22
N GLY A 348 -38.95 6.24 13.00
CA GLY A 348 -39.85 7.22 12.35
C GLY A 348 -40.69 6.60 11.23
N HIS A 349 -42.02 6.66 11.34
CA HIS A 349 -42.98 6.29 10.29
C HIS A 349 -43.58 7.52 9.58
N HIS A 350 -43.53 7.48 8.24
CA HIS A 350 -44.39 8.08 7.19
C HIS A 350 -44.81 9.57 7.21
N HIS A 351 -44.63 10.25 6.05
CA HIS A 351 -45.71 10.49 5.07
C HIS A 351 -45.18 11.02 3.72
N HIS A 352 -45.71 10.48 2.62
CA HIS A 352 -45.46 10.87 1.22
C HIS A 352 -46.48 11.94 0.79
N GLU A 353 -46.04 13.08 0.28
CA GLU A 353 -46.90 13.98 -0.51
C GLU A 353 -46.26 14.31 -1.87
N HIS A 354 -47.09 14.14 -2.90
CA HIS A 354 -46.84 14.46 -4.29
C HIS A 354 -46.99 15.96 -4.54
N HIS A 355 -46.00 16.61 -5.15
CA HIS A 355 -46.24 17.84 -5.92
C HIS A 355 -45.51 17.80 -7.27
N LYS A 356 -46.31 17.82 -8.34
CA LYS A 356 -45.92 18.09 -9.72
C LYS A 356 -45.77 19.61 -9.89
N HIS A 357 -44.67 20.07 -10.48
CA HIS A 357 -44.67 21.31 -11.25
C HIS A 357 -43.82 21.15 -12.52
N SER A 358 -44.50 21.36 -13.64
CA SER A 358 -43.99 21.48 -15.00
C SER A 358 -43.62 22.94 -15.30
N HIS A 359 -42.48 23.18 -15.93
CA HIS A 359 -42.33 24.29 -16.88
C HIS A 359 -41.31 23.93 -17.97
N ALA A 360 -41.72 24.19 -19.21
CA ALA A 360 -40.97 24.10 -20.45
C ALA A 360 -40.72 25.52 -21.01
N HIS A 361 -39.96 25.59 -22.11
CA HIS A 361 -39.46 26.74 -22.92
C HIS A 361 -37.98 27.09 -22.64
N ASP A 362 -37.07 27.26 -23.59
CA ASP A 362 -37.00 27.08 -25.05
C ASP A 362 -35.49 27.23 -25.41
N PRO A 363 -34.90 26.54 -26.41
CA PRO A 363 -33.50 26.72 -26.78
C PRO A 363 -33.35 27.73 -27.94
N VAL A 364 -32.55 28.78 -27.74
CA VAL A 364 -32.22 29.77 -28.78
C VAL A 364 -30.84 29.48 -29.39
N ARG A 365 -30.91 29.02 -30.65
CA ARG A 365 -30.10 29.32 -31.84
C ARG A 365 -28.56 29.29 -31.80
N HIS A 366 -28.05 28.39 -32.63
CA HIS A 366 -26.79 28.50 -33.38
C HIS A 366 -26.63 29.84 -34.11
N GLY A 367 -25.43 30.42 -34.01
CA GLY A 367 -24.90 31.42 -34.93
C GLY A 367 -23.49 30.99 -35.34
N GLN A 368 -23.32 30.76 -36.64
CA GLN A 368 -22.06 30.42 -37.29
C GLN A 368 -21.19 31.68 -37.44
N ASP A 369 -19.89 31.54 -37.20
CA ASP A 369 -18.81 32.34 -37.80
C ASP A 369 -18.80 32.12 -39.33
N PRO A 370 -18.41 33.13 -40.15
CA PRO A 370 -17.00 33.20 -40.54
C PRO A 370 -16.45 34.61 -40.82
N ASP A 371 -15.12 34.65 -40.99
CA ASP A 371 -14.30 35.71 -41.61
C ASP A 371 -13.75 36.83 -40.71
N GLY A 372 -12.44 36.77 -40.45
CA GLY A 372 -11.69 37.81 -39.75
C GLY A 372 -10.19 37.53 -39.71
N ASP A 373 -9.59 37.44 -40.90
CA ASP A 373 -8.15 37.38 -41.11
C ASP A 373 -7.42 38.66 -40.62
N CYS A 374 -6.10 38.50 -40.40
CA CYS A 374 -5.04 39.52 -40.37
C CYS A 374 -4.55 40.17 -39.04
N LEU A 375 -3.44 39.58 -38.57
CA LEU A 375 -2.09 40.17 -38.38
C LEU A 375 -1.59 40.51 -36.96
N PRO A 376 -0.26 40.35 -36.71
CA PRO A 376 0.35 40.36 -35.39
C PRO A 376 0.97 41.72 -35.02
N LEU A 377 1.04 42.02 -33.72
CA LEU A 377 1.88 43.09 -33.18
C LEU A 377 2.94 42.50 -32.25
N LYS A 378 4.19 42.61 -32.70
CA LYS A 378 5.39 42.61 -31.86
C LYS A 378 5.47 43.95 -31.11
N GLN A 379 5.76 43.90 -29.82
CA GLN A 379 6.87 44.62 -29.19
C GLN A 379 7.27 43.91 -27.90
#